data_AF-A0A0C2N5R2-F1
#
_entry.id   AF-A0A0C2N5R2-F1
#
_cell.length_a   1.000
_cell.length_b   1.000
_cell.length_c   1.000
_cell.angle_alpha   90.00
_cell.angle_beta   90.00
_cell.angle_gamma   90.00
#
_symmetry.space_group_name_H-M   'P 1'
#
loop_
_entity.id
_entity.type
_entity.pdbx_description
1 polymer ?
#
loop_
_entity_poly.entity_id
_entity_poly.type
_entity_poly.pdbx_seq_one_letter_code
_entity_poly.pdbx_strand_id
1 'polypeptide(L)'
;MDRRQSVTVHVYMKTAIGMRETIMDFDLHEEEIDPDQKVERFLGKITSEKRLIVLLEKAALESVKLGNSFQLLNSDKHRTILKKHHRDPNNARPDIVHQCLMMLLDSPLNQAGFLQIFIHTQQNILIEVNPQIRIPRTFERFCGLMG
;
A
#
# COMPACT_ATOMS: atom_id res chain seq x y z
N MET A 1 -20.41 6.01 -18.82
CA MET A 1 -20.14 6.29 -17.40
C MET A 1 -18.66 6.01 -17.15
N ASP A 2 -17.85 7.06 -17.05
CA ASP A 2 -16.42 7.00 -16.75
C ASP A 2 -16.24 6.55 -15.28
N ARG A 3 -16.05 5.25 -15.05
CA ARG A 3 -15.69 4.73 -13.73
C ARG A 3 -14.19 4.97 -13.54
N ARG A 4 -13.84 6.16 -13.05
CA ARG A 4 -12.48 6.45 -12.59
C ARG A 4 -12.17 5.51 -11.42
N GLN A 5 -11.09 4.75 -11.52
CA GLN A 5 -10.58 4.01 -10.39
C GLN A 5 -10.18 4.99 -9.28
N SER A 6 -10.62 4.69 -8.06
CA SER A 6 -10.29 5.45 -6.86
C SER A 6 -9.47 4.57 -5.92
N VAL A 7 -8.33 5.08 -5.44
CA VAL A 7 -7.70 4.57 -4.22
C VAL A 7 -8.41 5.24 -3.05
N THR A 8 -8.91 4.46 -2.10
CA THR A 8 -9.54 5.03 -0.91
C THR A 8 -8.45 5.27 0.14
N VAL A 9 -8.36 6.51 0.63
CA VAL A 9 -7.39 6.87 1.67
C VAL A 9 -8.11 6.82 3.01
N HIS A 10 -7.72 5.85 3.85
CA HIS A 10 -8.20 5.78 5.22
C HIS A 10 -7.16 6.43 6.14
N VAL A 11 -7.61 7.36 6.96
CA VAL A 11 -6.75 8.15 7.84
C VAL A 11 -7.15 7.86 9.28
N TYR A 12 -6.20 7.35 10.06
CA TYR A 12 -6.40 7.03 11.47
C TYR A 12 -5.43 7.85 12.33
N MET A 13 -5.97 8.62 13.28
CA MET A 13 -5.17 9.26 14.33
C MET A 13 -5.22 8.40 15.59
N LYS A 14 -4.06 7.90 16.02
CA LYS A 14 -3.97 7.19 17.30
C LYS A 14 -3.56 8.19 18.37
N THR A 15 -4.49 8.56 19.25
CA THR A 15 -4.19 9.25 20.51
C THR A 15 -3.87 8.19 21.58
N ALA A 16 -2.96 8.50 22.50
CA ALA A 16 -2.45 7.57 23.52
C ALA A 16 -3.49 7.17 24.60
N ILE A 17 -4.78 7.11 24.28
CA ILE A 17 -5.86 6.82 25.21
C ILE A 17 -6.79 5.76 24.60
N GLY A 18 -6.70 4.54 25.13
CA GLY A 18 -7.76 3.52 25.13
C GLY A 18 -8.24 3.00 23.78
N MET A 19 -7.67 1.91 23.30
CA MET A 19 -8.20 1.15 22.16
C MET A 19 -9.13 0.04 22.69
N ARG A 20 -10.45 0.26 22.63
CA ARG A 20 -11.44 -0.84 22.57
C ARG A 20 -11.96 -0.92 21.14
N GLU A 21 -11.94 -2.15 20.61
CA GLU A 21 -12.68 -2.67 19.43
C GLU A 21 -12.17 -2.14 18.05
N THR A 22 -11.77 -2.93 17.05
CA THR A 22 -11.81 -4.38 16.76
C THR A 22 -10.74 -4.66 15.68
N ILE A 23 -9.96 -5.75 15.80
CA ILE A 23 -8.98 -6.18 14.78
C ILE A 23 -9.51 -7.45 14.10
N MET A 24 -9.47 -7.38 12.77
CA MET A 24 -9.35 -8.43 11.74
C MET A 24 -9.29 -9.89 12.22
N ASP A 25 -10.31 -10.68 11.85
CA ASP A 25 -10.17 -12.12 11.67
C ASP A 25 -9.45 -12.37 10.33
N PHE A 26 -8.22 -12.87 10.37
CA PHE A 26 -7.50 -13.33 9.19
C PHE A 26 -6.86 -14.69 9.52
N ASP A 27 -7.56 -15.77 9.14
CA ASP A 27 -7.08 -17.15 9.25
C ASP A 27 -5.82 -17.34 8.38
N LEU A 28 -4.69 -17.65 9.04
CA LEU A 28 -3.49 -18.17 8.40
C LEU A 28 -3.11 -19.50 9.07
N HIS A 29 -3.11 -20.57 8.26
CA HIS A 29 -2.65 -21.90 8.66
C HIS A 29 -1.13 -21.94 8.94
N GLU A 30 -0.76 -22.85 9.83
CA GLU A 30 0.44 -22.91 10.67
C GLU A 30 1.79 -23.12 9.96
N GLU A 31 2.76 -22.28 10.30
CA GLU A 31 4.10 -22.71 10.74
C GLU A 31 4.38 -22.01 12.08
N GLU A 32 4.69 -22.77 13.14
CA GLU A 32 4.84 -22.29 14.53
C GLU A 32 6.03 -21.32 14.69
N ILE A 33 5.75 -20.02 14.60
CA ILE A 33 6.56 -18.94 15.17
C ILE A 33 5.57 -18.05 15.91
N ASP A 34 5.63 -18.01 17.25
CA ASP A 34 4.74 -17.22 18.13
C ASP A 34 4.54 -15.78 17.59
N PRO A 35 3.43 -15.51 16.88
CA PRO A 35 3.20 -14.25 16.20
C PRO A 35 2.89 -13.14 17.19
N ASP A 36 2.27 -13.50 18.32
CA ASP A 36 1.65 -12.57 19.26
C ASP A 36 2.72 -11.71 19.93
N GLN A 37 3.86 -12.28 20.28
CA GLN A 37 4.89 -11.54 21.01
C GLN A 37 5.62 -10.50 20.16
N LYS A 38 5.75 -10.73 18.84
CA LYS A 38 6.38 -9.78 17.91
C LYS A 38 5.38 -8.74 17.42
N VAL A 39 4.13 -9.17 17.19
CA VAL A 39 3.00 -8.29 16.86
C VAL A 39 2.71 -7.36 18.02
N GLU A 40 2.58 -7.84 19.26
CA GLU A 40 2.39 -7.00 20.44
C GLU A 40 3.54 -6.02 20.66
N ARG A 41 4.80 -6.43 20.42
CA ARG A 41 5.96 -5.54 20.58
C ARG A 41 6.04 -4.49 19.47
N PHE A 42 5.63 -4.84 18.26
CA PHE A 42 5.51 -3.93 17.11
C PHE A 42 4.35 -2.95 17.31
N LEU A 43 3.18 -3.45 17.69
CA LEU A 43 2.00 -2.66 18.09
C LEU A 43 2.34 -1.77 19.28
N GLY A 44 3.07 -2.28 20.27
CA GLY A 44 3.57 -1.58 21.46
C GLY A 44 4.45 -0.37 21.12
N LYS A 45 5.35 -0.53 20.14
CA LYS A 45 6.15 0.57 19.59
C LYS A 45 5.32 1.57 18.80
N ILE A 46 4.33 1.11 18.03
CA ILE A 46 3.39 1.97 17.30
C ILE A 46 2.47 2.73 18.28
N THR A 47 2.16 2.17 19.45
CA THR A 47 1.22 2.76 20.43
C THR A 47 1.80 3.84 21.32
N SER A 48 3.13 3.95 21.45
CA SER A 48 3.75 4.83 22.46
C SER A 48 3.81 6.31 22.05
N GLU A 49 3.69 6.64 20.76
CA GLU A 49 3.81 8.01 20.25
C GLU A 49 2.62 8.37 19.36
N LYS A 50 2.12 9.60 19.45
CA LYS A 50 1.03 10.08 18.59
C LYS A 50 1.49 10.06 17.14
N ARG A 51 0.91 9.17 16.33
CA ARG A 51 1.23 9.04 14.90
C ARG A 51 -0.05 9.06 14.07
N LEU A 52 0.04 9.64 12.88
CA LEU A 52 -0.95 9.51 11.83
C LEU A 52 -0.65 8.22 11.06
N ILE A 53 -1.65 7.35 10.96
CA ILE A 53 -1.58 6.15 10.13
C ILE A 53 -2.43 6.38 8.89
N VAL A 54 -1.79 6.27 7.72
CA VAL A 54 -2.47 6.35 6.43
C VAL A 54 -2.47 4.99 5.77
N LEU A 55 -3.65 4.48 5.44
CA LEU A 55 -3.83 3.25 4.67
C LEU A 55 -4.32 3.61 3.26
N LEU A 56 -3.50 3.29 2.26
CA LEU A 56 -3.87 3.35 0.85
C LEU A 56 -4.57 2.04 0.47
N GLU A 57 -5.90 2.06 0.51
CA GLU A 57 -6.75 0.89 0.35
C GLU A 57 -7.07 0.61 -1.12
N LYS A 58 -7.15 -0.69 -1.49
CA LYS A 58 -7.41 -1.18 -2.86
C LYS A 58 -6.42 -0.63 -3.89
N ALA A 59 -5.15 -0.55 -3.50
CA ALA A 59 -4.06 -0.10 -4.37
C ALA A 59 -3.87 -1.04 -5.57
N ALA A 60 -3.79 -0.47 -6.77
CA ALA A 60 -3.58 -1.19 -8.02
C ALA A 60 -2.08 -1.51 -8.25
N LEU A 61 -1.50 -2.34 -7.38
CA LEU A 61 -0.11 -2.80 -7.49
C LEU A 61 -0.10 -4.30 -7.79
N GLU A 62 0.04 -4.65 -9.06
CA GLU A 62 0.03 -6.03 -9.54
C GLU A 62 1.13 -6.22 -10.58
N SER A 63 1.94 -7.26 -10.46
CA SER A 63 2.92 -7.63 -11.49
C SER A 63 2.31 -8.54 -12.54
N VAL A 64 2.63 -8.29 -13.81
CA VAL A 64 2.29 -9.15 -14.94
C VAL A 64 3.57 -9.68 -15.59
N LYS A 65 3.58 -10.97 -15.93
CA LYS A 65 4.69 -11.60 -16.65
C LYS A 65 4.59 -11.32 -18.15
N LEU A 66 5.64 -10.75 -18.73
CA LEU A 66 5.77 -10.45 -20.16
C LEU A 66 7.03 -11.10 -20.72
N GLY A 67 6.86 -12.25 -21.37
CA GLY A 67 7.98 -13.08 -21.82
C GLY A 67 8.84 -13.49 -20.62
N ASN A 68 10.06 -12.94 -20.56
CA ASN A 68 11.04 -13.23 -19.50
C ASN A 68 11.15 -12.15 -18.43
N SER A 69 10.37 -11.07 -18.48
CA SER A 69 10.37 -10.02 -17.46
C SER A 69 9.04 -9.89 -16.73
N PHE A 70 9.09 -9.39 -15.50
CA PHE A 70 7.92 -8.93 -14.77
C PHE A 70 7.82 -7.42 -14.89
N GLN A 71 6.58 -6.92 -15.01
CA GLN A 71 6.30 -5.49 -15.09
C GLN A 71 5.07 -5.17 -14.26
N LEU A 72 5.06 -3.99 -13.66
CA LEU A 72 3.88 -3.49 -12.97
C LEU A 72 2.75 -3.21 -13.97
N LEU A 73 1.62 -3.87 -13.75
CA LEU A 73 0.41 -3.77 -14.56
C LEU A 73 -0.10 -2.33 -14.57
N ASN A 74 -0.36 -1.78 -15.75
CA ASN A 74 -0.79 -0.39 -15.90
C ASN A 74 -1.64 -0.23 -17.18
N SER A 75 -2.54 0.75 -17.17
CA SER A 75 -3.50 1.00 -18.25
C SER A 75 -2.87 1.34 -19.59
N ASP A 76 -1.69 1.98 -19.58
CA ASP A 76 -1.07 2.56 -20.77
C ASP A 76 -0.26 1.54 -21.56
N LYS A 77 0.59 0.76 -20.89
CA LYS A 77 1.45 -0.28 -21.48
C LYS A 77 0.72 -1.62 -21.64
N HIS A 78 -0.26 -1.94 -20.79
CA HIS A 78 -0.84 -3.28 -20.70
C HIS A 78 -2.32 -3.38 -21.12
N ARG A 79 -2.84 -2.37 -21.85
CA ARG A 79 -4.24 -2.32 -22.29
C ARG A 79 -4.71 -3.57 -23.03
N THR A 80 -3.90 -4.10 -23.94
CA THR A 80 -4.23 -5.29 -24.75
C THR A 80 -4.34 -6.55 -23.89
N ILE A 81 -3.43 -6.70 -22.92
CA ILE A 81 -3.42 -7.84 -21.99
C ILE A 81 -4.66 -7.78 -21.10
N LEU A 82 -4.96 -6.60 -20.54
CA LEU A 82 -6.14 -6.38 -19.70
C LEU A 82 -7.43 -6.75 -20.44
N LYS A 83 -7.58 -6.28 -21.69
CA LYS A 83 -8.73 -6.62 -22.53
C LYS A 83 -8.82 -8.12 -22.84
N LYS A 84 -7.69 -8.78 -23.11
CA LYS A 84 -7.65 -10.24 -23.37
C LYS A 84 -8.13 -11.05 -22.16
N HIS A 85 -7.88 -10.56 -20.95
CA HIS A 85 -8.34 -11.16 -19.70
C HIS A 85 -9.69 -10.61 -19.20
N HIS A 86 -10.44 -9.91 -20.05
CA HIS A 86 -11.74 -9.31 -19.71
C HIS A 86 -11.70 -8.36 -18.49
N ARG A 87 -10.54 -7.73 -18.24
CA ARG A 87 -10.35 -6.73 -17.20
C ARG A 87 -10.49 -5.33 -17.78
N ASP A 88 -11.10 -4.42 -17.01
CA ASP A 88 -11.18 -3.02 -17.37
C ASP A 88 -9.80 -2.36 -17.23
N PRO A 89 -9.19 -1.81 -18.31
CA PRO A 89 -7.93 -1.11 -18.22
C PRO A 89 -7.94 0.07 -17.26
N ASN A 90 -9.10 0.68 -17.01
CA ASN A 90 -9.24 1.79 -16.06
C ASN A 90 -8.92 1.38 -14.62
N ASN A 91 -8.90 0.07 -14.32
CA ASN A 91 -8.58 -0.49 -13.01
C ASN A 91 -7.08 -0.78 -12.80
N ALA A 92 -6.22 -0.48 -13.77
CA ALA A 92 -4.77 -0.65 -13.66
C ALA A 92 -4.07 0.71 -13.54
N ARG A 93 -4.28 1.40 -12.40
CA ARG A 93 -3.76 2.75 -12.13
C ARG A 93 -2.76 2.81 -10.96
N PRO A 94 -1.56 2.21 -11.10
CA PRO A 94 -0.52 2.31 -10.08
C PRO A 94 0.01 3.75 -9.90
N ASP A 95 -0.23 4.64 -10.86
CA ASP A 95 0.14 6.06 -10.80
C ASP A 95 -0.52 6.80 -9.64
N ILE A 96 -1.73 6.40 -9.24
CA ILE A 96 -2.43 7.01 -8.09
C ILE A 96 -1.64 6.74 -6.81
N VAL A 97 -1.18 5.49 -6.61
CA VAL A 97 -0.38 5.11 -5.44
C VAL A 97 0.97 5.82 -5.46
N HIS A 98 1.61 5.89 -6.64
CA HIS A 98 2.88 6.62 -6.81
C HIS A 98 2.76 8.08 -6.38
N GLN A 99 1.73 8.78 -6.85
CA GLN A 99 1.47 10.18 -6.49
C GLN A 99 1.19 10.34 -4.99
N CYS A 100 0.33 9.48 -4.42
CA CYS A 100 0.06 9.50 -2.97
C CYS A 100 1.34 9.31 -2.16
N LEU A 101 2.18 8.34 -2.50
CA LEU A 101 3.43 8.10 -1.78
C LEU A 101 4.40 9.27 -1.88
N MET A 102 4.54 9.91 -3.05
CA MET A 102 5.37 11.11 -3.18
C MET A 102 4.88 12.22 -2.25
N MET A 103 3.58 12.50 -2.24
CA MET A 103 3.00 13.56 -1.39
C MET A 103 3.12 13.24 0.10
N LEU A 104 2.87 12.00 0.50
CA LEU A 104 2.92 11.57 1.89
C LEU A 104 4.35 11.58 2.43
N LEU A 105 5.32 11.06 1.69
CA LEU A 105 6.72 10.99 2.11
C LEU A 105 7.40 12.37 2.16
N ASP A 106 6.97 13.30 1.30
CA ASP A 106 7.44 14.69 1.33
C ASP A 106 6.74 15.56 2.39
N SER A 107 5.71 15.04 3.06
CA SER A 107 4.96 15.82 4.04
C SER A 107 5.83 16.19 5.26
N PRO A 108 5.64 17.38 5.86
CA PRO A 108 6.30 17.73 7.12
C PRO A 108 6.06 16.71 8.24
N LEU A 109 4.93 16.01 8.19
CA LEU A 109 4.57 14.98 9.15
C LEU A 109 5.47 13.75 9.04
N ASN A 110 5.82 13.34 7.81
CA ASN A 110 6.80 12.28 7.59
C ASN A 110 8.20 12.72 8.04
N GLN A 111 8.59 13.95 7.72
CA GLN A 111 9.90 14.51 8.14
C GLN A 111 10.03 14.60 9.67
N ALA A 112 8.92 14.84 10.37
CA ALA A 112 8.88 14.88 11.83
C ALA A 112 8.76 13.49 12.49
N GLY A 113 8.66 12.40 11.71
CA GLY A 113 8.57 11.03 12.24
C GLY A 113 7.19 10.62 12.77
N PHE A 114 6.14 11.39 12.46
CA PHE A 114 4.78 11.16 12.95
C PHE A 114 3.83 10.53 11.92
N LEU A 115 4.34 10.08 10.78
CA LEU A 115 3.55 9.44 9.74
C LEU A 115 3.98 7.98 9.57
N GLN A 116 3.00 7.08 9.58
CA GLN A 116 3.14 5.69 9.15
C GLN A 116 2.22 5.46 7.96
N ILE A 117 2.75 4.86 6.89
CA ILE A 117 2.00 4.58 5.66
C ILE A 117 1.93 3.07 5.46
N PHE A 118 0.73 2.58 5.18
CA PHE A 118 0.47 1.23 4.72
C PHE A 118 -0.21 1.27 3.36
N ILE A 119 0.08 0.28 2.52
CA ILE A 119 -0.58 0.07 1.24
C ILE A 119 -1.24 -1.29 1.29
N HIS A 120 -2.55 -1.34 1.08
CA HIS A 120 -3.28 -2.60 0.94
C HIS A 120 -3.73 -2.75 -0.50
N THR A 121 -3.17 -3.77 -1.18
CA THR A 121 -3.39 -3.98 -2.61
C THR A 121 -4.71 -4.70 -2.88
N GLN A 122 -5.18 -4.64 -4.12
CA GLN A 122 -6.37 -5.40 -4.56
C GLN A 122 -6.17 -6.92 -4.48
N GLN A 123 -4.93 -7.39 -4.40
CA GLN A 123 -4.52 -8.78 -4.28
C GLN A 123 -4.33 -9.19 -2.80
N ASN A 124 -4.85 -8.39 -1.87
CA ASN A 124 -4.81 -8.63 -0.43
C ASN A 124 -3.39 -8.74 0.13
N ILE A 125 -2.49 -7.89 -0.38
CA ILE A 125 -1.11 -7.75 0.12
C ILE A 125 -1.05 -6.46 0.93
N LEU A 126 -0.60 -6.55 2.18
CA LEU A 126 -0.33 -5.40 3.03
C LEU A 126 1.17 -5.07 3.00
N ILE A 127 1.50 -3.85 2.59
CA ILE A 127 2.87 -3.35 2.48
C ILE A 127 3.04 -2.22 3.48
N GLU A 128 3.99 -2.38 4.39
CA GLU A 128 4.47 -1.28 5.23
C GLU A 128 5.51 -0.46 4.47
N VAL A 129 5.35 0.86 4.46
CA VAL A 129 6.31 1.77 3.83
C VAL A 129 7.26 2.32 4.89
N ASN A 130 8.56 2.08 4.73
CA ASN A 130 9.57 2.68 5.58
C ASN A 130 9.57 4.22 5.41
N PRO A 131 9.41 5.03 6.47
CA PRO A 131 9.36 6.50 6.39
C PRO A 131 10.60 7.16 5.74
N GLN A 132 11.75 6.48 5.77
CA GLN A 132 13.01 6.97 5.22
C GLN A 132 13.22 6.61 3.73
N ILE A 133 12.33 5.81 3.14
CA ILE A 133 12.47 5.40 1.75
C ILE A 133 12.37 6.61 0.82
N ARG A 134 13.27 6.69 -0.16
CA ARG A 134 13.15 7.66 -1.25
C ARG A 134 12.43 7.01 -2.41
N ILE A 135 11.15 7.32 -2.57
CA ILE A 135 10.38 6.85 -3.72
C ILE A 135 10.91 7.48 -5.02
N PRO A 136 11.08 6.69 -6.10
CA PRO A 136 11.46 7.23 -7.40
C PRO A 136 10.49 8.31 -7.87
N ARG A 137 11.03 9.46 -8.31
CA ARG A 137 10.21 10.60 -8.77
C ARG A 137 9.54 10.38 -10.12
N THR A 138 10.14 9.57 -10.99
CA THR A 138 9.55 9.23 -12.28
C THR A 138 8.71 7.97 -12.15
N PHE A 139 7.53 7.97 -12.77
CA PHE A 139 6.60 6.84 -12.72
C PHE A 139 7.23 5.56 -13.29
N GLU A 140 8.04 5.66 -14.36
CA GLU A 140 8.71 4.48 -14.95
C GLU A 140 9.69 3.81 -13.99
N ARG A 141 10.46 4.57 -13.21
CA ARG A 141 11.35 4.00 -12.19
C ARG A 141 10.58 3.42 -11.01
N PHE A 142 9.45 4.03 -10.65
CA PHE A 142 8.55 3.46 -9.65
C PHE A 142 8.01 2.11 -10.10
N CYS A 143 7.54 1.99 -11.35
CA CYS A 143 7.09 0.73 -11.93
C CYS A 143 8.19 -0.33 -11.97
N GLY A 144 9.46 0.05 -12.20
CA GLY A 144 10.59 -0.88 -12.15
C GLY A 144 10.95 -1.34 -10.74
N LEU A 145 10.62 -0.55 -9.70
CA LEU A 145 10.84 -0.93 -8.30
C LEU A 145 9.75 -1.87 -7.78
N MET A 146 8.50 -1.67 -8.23
CA MET A 146 7.31 -2.39 -7.73
C MET A 146 6.88 -3.55 -8.65
N GLY A 147 7.48 -3.67 -9.83
CA GLY A 147 7.09 -4.57 -10.92
C GLY A 147 7.73 -5.94 -10.86
#